data_AF-A0AAJ0U766-F1
#
_entry.id   AF-A0AAJ0U766-F1
#
_cell.length_a   1.000
_cell.length_b   1.000
_cell.length_c   1.000
_cell.angle_alpha   90.00
_cell.angle_beta   90.00
_cell.angle_gamma   90.00
#
_symmetry.space_group_name_H-M   'P 1'
#
loop_
_entity.id
_entity.type
_entity.pdbx_description
1 polymer ?
#
loop_
_entity_poly.entity_id
_entity_poly.type
_entity_poly.pdbx_seq_one_letter_code
_entity_poly.pdbx_strand_id
1 'polypeptide(L)' 'MMHRTQISLEPDQYQRLGDEARRRGISLAALIRSLIDEHLGRDQPPEKDPLDALIGVGEGSGEAVGRDHNHFLYGKQDD' A
#
# COMPACT_ATOMS: atom_id res chain seq x y z
N MET A 1 -14.54 10.36 10.63
CA MET A 1 -14.70 11.80 10.94
C MET A 1 -14.07 12.60 9.81
N MET A 2 -14.64 13.73 9.36
CA MET A 2 -14.06 14.54 8.27
C MET A 2 -13.42 15.81 8.82
N HIS A 3 -12.23 16.17 8.32
CA HIS A 3 -11.55 17.43 8.63
C HIS A 3 -11.75 18.45 7.51
N ARG A 4 -11.92 19.72 7.87
CA ARG A 4 -12.03 20.82 6.90
C ARG A 4 -10.63 21.34 6.57
N THR A 5 -10.24 21.20 5.31
CA THR A 5 -8.97 21.72 4.79
C THR A 5 -9.27 22.73 3.69
N GLN A 6 -8.66 23.91 3.76
CA GLN A 6 -8.72 24.93 2.71
C GLN A 6 -7.42 24.88 1.91
N ILE A 7 -7.54 24.71 0.59
CA ILE A 7 -6.40 24.67 -0.34
C ILE A 7 -6.65 25.66 -1.48
N SER A 8 -5.60 26.34 -1.91
CA SER A 8 -5.62 27.13 -3.14
C SER A 8 -5.13 26.24 -4.28
N LEU A 9 -5.80 26.33 -5.44
CA LEU A 9 -5.43 25.62 -6.65
C LEU A 9 -5.05 26.64 -7.71
N GLU A 10 -4.04 26.31 -8.52
CA GLU A 10 -3.74 27.07 -9.72
C GLU A 10 -4.95 27.02 -10.69
N PRO A 11 -5.18 28.07 -11.51
CA PRO A 11 -6.31 28.10 -12.44
C PRO A 11 -6.42 26.86 -13.32
N ASP A 12 -5.29 26.39 -13.85
CA ASP A 12 -5.21 25.20 -14.71
C ASP A 12 -5.55 23.92 -13.95
N GLN A 13 -5.17 23.82 -12.68
CA GLN A 13 -5.51 22.67 -11.83
C GLN A 13 -7.02 22.62 -11.58
N TYR A 14 -7.61 23.76 -11.23
CA TYR A 14 -9.05 23.87 -11.00
C TYR A 14 -9.85 23.51 -12.27
N GLN A 15 -9.43 24.03 -13.43
CA GLN A 15 -10.08 23.72 -14.71
C GLN A 15 -10.01 22.23 -15.04
N ARG A 16 -8.83 21.62 -14.98
CA ARG A 16 -8.62 20.20 -15.30
C ARG A 16 -9.43 19.28 -14.38
N LEU A 17 -9.42 19.57 -13.08
CA LEU A 17 -10.21 18.80 -12.10
C LEU A 17 -11.72 19.02 -12.32
N GLY A 18 -12.14 20.22 -12.65
CA GLY A 18 -13.54 20.54 -12.96
C GLY A 18 -14.06 19.79 -14.19
N ASP A 19 -13.26 19.75 -15.26
CA ASP A 19 -13.60 19.03 -16.48
C ASP A 19 -13.68 17.52 -16.23
N GLU A 20 -12.75 16.96 -15.46
CA GLU A 20 -12.78 15.55 -15.07
C GLU A 20 -13.98 15.22 -14.18
N ALA A 21 -14.31 16.07 -13.22
CA ALA A 21 -15.48 15.91 -12.36
C ALA A 21 -16.78 15.91 -13.17
N ARG A 22 -16.89 16.82 -14.15
CA ARG A 22 -18.02 16.85 -15.10
C ARG A 22 -18.07 15.59 -15.96
N ARG A 23 -16.94 15.13 -16.51
CA ARG A 23 -16.87 13.88 -17.30
C ARG A 23 -17.35 12.66 -16.50
N ARG A 24 -17.03 12.60 -15.20
CA ARG A 24 -17.43 11.52 -14.30
C ARG A 24 -18.81 11.70 -13.66
N GLY A 25 -19.45 12.86 -13.82
CA GLY A 25 -20.74 13.16 -13.21
C GLY A 25 -20.70 13.27 -11.67
N ILE A 26 -19.55 13.62 -11.09
CA ILE A 26 -19.36 13.74 -9.63
C ILE A 26 -18.94 15.16 -9.24
N SER A 27 -19.05 15.48 -7.95
CA SER A 27 -18.56 16.77 -7.44
C SER A 27 -17.02 16.83 -7.45
N LEU A 28 -16.47 18.05 -7.59
CA LEU A 28 -15.04 18.30 -7.48
C LEU A 28 -14.45 17.75 -6.16
N ALA A 29 -15.17 17.93 -5.05
CA ALA A 29 -14.75 17.40 -3.76
C ALA A 29 -14.75 15.86 -3.70
N ALA A 30 -15.69 15.20 -4.38
CA ALA A 30 -15.71 13.75 -4.50
C ALA A 30 -14.52 13.25 -5.34
N LEU A 31 -14.21 13.92 -6.45
CA LEU A 31 -13.04 13.61 -7.28
C LEU A 31 -11.74 13.79 -6.50
N ILE A 32 -11.56 14.91 -5.80
CA ILE A 32 -10.34 15.16 -5.01
C ILE A 32 -10.16 14.07 -3.96
N ARG A 33 -11.23 13.69 -3.24
CA ARG A 33 -11.16 12.58 -2.29
C ARG A 33 -10.78 11.26 -2.96
N SER A 34 -11.40 10.89 -4.09
CA SER A 34 -11.05 9.65 -4.77
C SER A 34 -9.60 9.61 -5.26
N LEU A 35 -9.07 10.74 -5.74
CA LEU A 35 -7.66 10.83 -6.14
C LEU A 35 -6.71 10.71 -4.95
N ILE A 36 -7.07 11.30 -3.80
CA ILE A 36 -6.32 11.15 -2.55
C ILE A 36 -6.36 9.68 -2.12
N ASP A 37 -7.53 9.05 -2.16
CA ASP A 37 -7.72 7.64 -1.79
C ASP A 37 -6.95 6.68 -2.73
N GLU A 38 -6.93 6.96 -4.03
CA GLU A 38 -6.18 6.19 -5.02
C GLU A 38 -4.67 6.36 -4.84
N HIS A 39 -4.22 7.61 -4.62
CA HIS A 39 -2.80 7.93 -4.53
C HIS A 39 -2.16 7.52 -3.20
N LEU A 40 -2.88 7.72 -2.08
CA LEU A 40 -2.40 7.35 -0.75
C LEU A 40 -2.71 5.88 -0.41
N GLY A 41 -3.49 5.20 -1.25
CA GLY A 41 -3.99 3.86 -0.99
C GLY A 41 -4.98 3.87 0.18
N ARG A 42 -6.30 3.93 -0.12
CA ARG A 42 -7.30 3.46 0.83
C ARG A 42 -7.04 1.98 1.05
N ASP A 43 -6.48 1.62 2.20
CA ASP A 43 -6.38 0.26 2.74
C ASP A 43 -6.45 -0.80 1.63
N GLN A 44 -5.54 -0.73 0.65
CA GLN A 44 -5.28 -1.93 -0.11
C GLN A 44 -4.68 -2.84 0.96
N PRO A 45 -5.31 -3.98 1.32
CA PRO A 45 -4.52 -5.02 1.97
C PRO A 45 -3.26 -5.13 1.10
N PRO A 46 -2.04 -5.14 1.70
CA PRO A 46 -0.82 -5.29 0.92
C PRO A 46 -1.12 -6.36 -0.11
N GLU A 47 -0.87 -6.05 -1.40
CA GLU A 47 -1.10 -6.98 -2.50
C GLU A 47 -0.67 -8.35 -1.99
N LYS A 48 -1.64 -9.25 -1.74
CA LYS A 48 -1.33 -10.51 -1.08
C LYS A 48 -0.29 -11.16 -1.98
N ASP A 49 0.93 -11.27 -1.48
CA ASP A 49 1.95 -11.98 -2.22
C ASP A 49 1.35 -13.38 -2.43
N PRO A 50 1.30 -13.92 -3.65
CA PRO A 50 0.87 -15.30 -3.85
C PRO A 50 1.60 -16.27 -2.91
N LEU A 51 2.81 -15.89 -2.45
CA LEU A 51 3.60 -16.60 -1.45
C LEU A 51 3.14 -16.41 0.01
N ASP A 52 2.29 -15.43 0.33
CA ASP A 52 1.68 -15.30 1.67
C ASP A 52 0.85 -16.55 2.02
N ALA A 53 0.28 -17.22 1.01
CA ALA A 53 -0.41 -18.50 1.20
C ALA A 53 0.52 -19.65 1.61
N LEU A 54 1.84 -19.49 1.44
CA LEU A 54 2.87 -20.44 1.86
C LEU A 54 3.29 -20.22 3.32
N ILE A 55 2.97 -19.07 3.91
CA ILE A 55 3.28 -18.77 5.32
C ILE A 55 2.49 -19.75 6.21
N GLY A 56 3.21 -20.56 6.99
CA GLY A 56 2.63 -21.56 7.89
C GLY A 56 2.51 -22.98 7.32
N VAL A 57 3.00 -23.23 6.09
CA VAL A 57 3.04 -24.59 5.52
C VAL A 57 4.10 -25.49 6.18
N GLY A 58 5.13 -24.91 6.78
CA GLY A 58 6.16 -25.63 7.53
C GLY A 58 5.94 -25.54 9.04
N GLU A 59 6.17 -26.64 9.74
CA GLU A 59 6.26 -26.67 11.21
C GLU A 59 7.72 -26.43 11.64
N GLY A 60 7.91 -25.60 12.67
CA GLY A 60 9.23 -25.30 13.22
C GLY A 60 9.13 -24.90 14.69
N SER A 61 10.27 -24.88 15.39
CA SER A 61 10.35 -24.54 16.82
C SER A 61 9.98 -23.09 17.14
N GLY A 62 9.80 -22.23 16.13
CA GLY A 62 9.59 -20.79 16.30
C GLY A 62 10.87 -20.01 16.61
N GLU A 63 12.02 -20.69 16.71
CA GLU A 63 13.33 -20.06 16.83
C GLU A 63 13.71 -19.36 15.51
N ALA A 64 14.50 -18.29 15.60
CA ALA A 64 14.91 -17.47 14.46
C ALA A 64 15.97 -18.16 13.55
N VAL A 65 15.86 -19.47 13.35
CA VAL A 65 16.79 -20.32 12.59
C VAL A 65 16.96 -19.88 11.15
N GLY A 66 15.99 -19.16 10.58
CA GLY A 66 16.09 -18.58 9.23
C GLY A 66 17.18 -17.50 9.11
N ARG A 67 17.48 -16.76 10.18
CA ARG A 67 18.57 -15.76 10.16
C ARG A 67 19.94 -16.43 10.17
N ASP A 68 20.07 -17.48 10.96
CA ASP A 68 21.31 -18.22 11.17
C ASP A 68 21.35 -19.52 10.37
N HIS A 69 20.59 -19.59 9.26
CA HIS A 69 20.35 -20.82 8.50
C HIS A 69 21.66 -21.50 8.08
N ASN A 70 22.72 -20.75 7.79
CA ASN A 70 24.01 -21.33 7.45
C ASN A 70 24.60 -22.18 8.58
N HIS A 71 24.48 -21.73 9.83
CA HIS A 71 24.96 -22.48 10.98
C HIS A 71 24.17 -23.79 11.17
N PHE A 72 22.86 -23.74 10.96
CA PHE A 72 21.96 -24.89 11.13
C PHE A 72 22.00 -25.88 9.95
N LEU A 73 22.21 -25.39 8.73
CA LEU A 73 22.19 -26.22 7.51
C LEU A 73 23.56 -26.79 7.16
N TYR A 74 24.63 -26.05 7.41
CA TYR A 74 25.98 -26.43 6.98
C TYR A 74 26.93 -26.72 8.14
N GLY A 75 26.50 -26.48 9.40
CA GLY A 75 27.37 -26.61 10.56
C GLY A 75 28.51 -25.59 10.57
N LYS A 76 29.41 -25.66 11.56
CA LYS A 76 30.69 -24.94 11.49
C LYS A 76 31.47 -25.47 10.30
N GLN A 77 31.77 -24.63 9.33
CA GLN A 77 32.92 -24.87 8.47
C GLN A 77 34.14 -24.69 9.38
N ASP A 78 34.74 -25.81 9.78
CA ASP A 78 36.07 -25.81 10.36
C ASP A 78 37.04 -25.38 9.25
N ASP A 79 37.67 -24.21 9.42
CA ASP A 79 38.92 -23.84 8.72
C ASP A 79 40.12 -24.55 9.38
#